data_AF-A0A7W1DBM2-F1
#
_entry.id   AF-A0A7W1DBM2-F1
#
_cell.length_a   1.000
_cell.length_b   1.000
_cell.length_c   1.000
_cell.angle_alpha   90.00
_cell.angle_beta   90.00
_cell.angle_gamma   90.00
#
_symmetry.space_group_name_H-M   'P 1'
#
loop_
_entity.id
_entity.type
_entity.pdbx_description
1 polymer ?
#
loop_
_entity_poly.entity_id
_entity_poly.type
_entity_poly.pdbx_seq_one_letter_code
_entity_poly.pdbx_strand_id
1 'polypeptide(L)'
;MRKNLVLFLSALSLFFISAPKSSAQQKNNTDNRFTTVTVSGDARVTAQPDTAIISISVITQNRNATEAQQQNAAQTTAVLNAVKKVAGSAAEIKTSGYLLTPQRVYKENQPPTISGYEARNSITVTLNDLNRVGRVIDAATQAGANNIDGISFTLRQDREARNRALAEATREAISKANALAQTLGGRVLRIAAVEEVDRNPRPVIYTRQETFAVKAADTPIEVGTLEINSQVQLVAEVEVGTIPR
;
A
#
# COMPACT_ATOMS: atom_id res chain seq x y z
N MET A 1 -35.99 102.45 -36.26
CA MET A 1 -35.01 103.44 -36.75
C MET A 1 -33.91 103.62 -35.70
N ARG A 2 -32.63 103.49 -36.12
CA ARG A 2 -31.36 103.81 -35.41
C ARG A 2 -31.01 102.95 -34.18
N LYS A 3 -29.75 102.60 -33.87
CA LYS A 3 -28.45 102.38 -34.54
C LYS A 3 -27.49 101.99 -33.39
N ASN A 4 -26.79 100.87 -33.54
CA ASN A 4 -25.40 100.56 -33.14
C ASN A 4 -24.71 101.23 -31.92
N LEU A 5 -24.17 100.35 -31.04
CA LEU A 5 -22.73 100.07 -30.79
C LEU A 5 -21.89 100.94 -29.82
N VAL A 6 -20.98 100.21 -29.12
CA VAL A 6 -19.58 100.50 -28.66
C VAL A 6 -19.42 100.15 -27.16
N LEU A 7 -18.85 98.97 -26.81
CA LEU A 7 -17.45 98.66 -26.38
C LEU A 7 -17.02 99.38 -25.06
N PHE A 8 -16.34 98.80 -24.06
CA PHE A 8 -15.06 98.05 -24.03
C PHE A 8 -14.80 97.36 -22.64
N LEU A 9 -13.81 96.45 -22.60
CA LEU A 9 -13.19 95.57 -21.56
C LEU A 9 -13.08 95.97 -20.06
N SER A 10 -13.03 94.94 -19.18
CA SER A 10 -11.83 94.56 -18.35
C SER A 10 -12.10 93.36 -17.37
N ALA A 11 -11.43 92.21 -17.57
CA ALA A 11 -10.43 91.52 -16.70
C ALA A 11 -10.87 91.17 -15.24
N LEU A 12 -11.28 89.93 -14.91
CA LEU A 12 -10.51 88.70 -14.58
C LEU A 12 -9.75 88.70 -13.23
N SER A 13 -10.26 87.94 -12.24
CA SER A 13 -9.50 87.24 -11.19
C SER A 13 -10.39 86.22 -10.46
N LEU A 14 -10.15 84.92 -10.71
CA LEU A 14 -10.79 83.77 -10.05
C LEU A 14 -9.95 83.33 -8.83
N PHE A 15 -10.59 83.16 -7.67
CA PHE A 15 -10.03 82.45 -6.52
C PHE A 15 -10.66 81.04 -6.45
N PHE A 16 -9.90 80.02 -6.83
CA PHE A 16 -10.22 78.62 -6.53
C PHE A 16 -9.44 78.20 -5.28
N ILE A 17 -10.13 78.06 -4.15
CA ILE A 17 -9.58 77.45 -2.94
C ILE A 17 -9.60 75.93 -3.16
N SER A 18 -8.44 75.37 -3.49
CA SER A 18 -8.25 73.92 -3.56
C SER A 18 -7.86 73.41 -2.17
N ALA A 19 -8.79 72.73 -1.49
CA ALA A 19 -8.48 72.02 -0.25
C ALA A 19 -7.66 70.75 -0.56
N PRO A 20 -6.64 70.40 0.24
CA PRO A 20 -5.91 69.15 0.05
C PRO A 20 -6.86 67.99 0.34
N LYS A 21 -7.13 67.15 -0.67
CA LYS A 21 -7.72 65.83 -0.47
C LYS A 21 -6.68 65.01 0.30
N SER A 22 -6.88 64.92 1.61
CA SER A 22 -6.15 64.01 2.49
C SER A 22 -6.20 62.61 1.87
N SER A 23 -5.04 62.13 1.43
CA SER A 23 -4.89 60.75 0.97
C SER A 23 -5.24 59.85 2.15
N ALA A 24 -6.37 59.15 2.06
CA ALA A 24 -6.66 58.06 2.98
C ALA A 24 -5.59 57.01 2.76
N GLN A 25 -4.57 57.03 3.62
CA GLN A 25 -3.51 56.06 3.65
C GLN A 25 -4.14 54.73 4.06
N GLN A 26 -4.45 53.91 3.07
CA GLN A 26 -4.91 52.54 3.26
C GLN A 26 -3.80 51.82 4.03
N LYS A 27 -3.99 51.67 5.35
CA LYS A 27 -3.22 50.76 6.18
C LYS A 27 -3.46 49.36 5.62
N ASN A 28 -2.61 48.95 4.69
CA ASN A 28 -2.40 47.54 4.41
C ASN A 28 -1.75 46.96 5.66
N ASN A 29 -2.57 46.61 6.65
CA ASN A 29 -2.17 45.81 7.79
C ASN A 29 -1.93 44.40 7.25
N THR A 30 -0.76 44.19 6.65
CA THR A 30 -0.26 42.86 6.29
C THR A 30 0.22 42.16 7.56
N ASP A 31 -0.67 42.02 8.54
CA ASP A 31 -0.44 41.24 9.75
C ASP A 31 -1.00 39.82 9.52
N ASN A 32 -0.73 39.26 8.33
CA ASN A 32 -1.16 37.90 8.00
C ASN A 32 -0.22 36.93 8.73
N ARG A 33 -0.42 36.77 10.03
CA ARG A 33 0.35 35.88 10.92
C ARG A 33 -0.02 34.42 10.72
N PHE A 34 -0.27 34.02 9.48
CA PHE A 34 -0.65 32.66 9.13
C PHE A 34 0.34 32.11 8.11
N THR A 35 0.75 30.86 8.34
CA THR A 35 1.54 30.07 7.38
C THR A 35 0.97 28.67 7.30
N THR A 36 1.46 27.88 6.36
CA THR A 36 1.15 26.45 6.28
C THR A 36 2.32 25.63 6.81
N VAL A 37 1.99 24.53 7.49
CA VAL A 37 2.95 23.47 7.82
C VAL A 37 2.53 22.20 7.11
N THR A 38 3.50 21.52 6.52
CA THR A 38 3.32 20.21 5.90
C THR A 38 4.04 19.18 6.76
N VAL A 39 3.31 18.18 7.23
CA VAL A 39 3.84 17.14 8.12
C VAL A 39 3.44 15.76 7.62
N SER A 40 4.25 14.76 7.94
CA SER A 40 3.92 13.36 7.73
C SER A 40 3.73 12.64 9.06
N GLY A 41 2.69 11.83 9.15
CA GLY A 41 2.49 10.86 10.20
C GLY A 41 2.62 9.45 9.65
N ASP A 42 3.22 8.56 10.41
CA ASP A 42 3.50 7.18 10.11
C ASP A 42 3.04 6.33 11.30
N ALA A 43 2.41 5.19 11.02
CA ALA A 43 2.02 4.24 12.04
C ALA A 43 2.23 2.82 11.58
N ARG A 44 2.49 1.96 12.56
CA ARG A 44 2.70 0.52 12.38
C ARG A 44 1.82 -0.23 13.35
N VAL A 45 0.91 -1.03 12.82
CA VAL A 45 0.05 -1.91 13.60
C VAL A 45 0.43 -3.35 13.31
N THR A 46 0.65 -4.13 14.36
CA THR A 46 0.89 -5.56 14.23
C THR A 46 -0.43 -6.33 14.29
N ALA A 47 -0.55 -7.37 13.48
CA ALA A 47 -1.68 -8.29 13.52
C ALA A 47 -1.21 -9.74 13.39
N GLN A 48 -1.88 -10.65 14.09
CA GLN A 48 -1.69 -12.08 13.86
C GLN A 48 -2.41 -12.47 12.56
N PRO A 49 -1.75 -13.15 11.61
CA PRO A 49 -2.43 -13.63 10.42
C PRO A 49 -3.50 -14.66 10.82
N ASP A 50 -4.57 -14.72 10.03
CA ASP A 50 -5.66 -15.69 10.20
C ASP A 50 -5.81 -16.61 8.97
N THR A 51 -5.03 -16.34 7.92
CA THR A 51 -5.13 -17.03 6.63
C THR A 51 -3.75 -17.42 6.13
N ALA A 52 -3.61 -18.64 5.65
CA ALA A 52 -2.43 -19.12 4.92
C ALA A 52 -2.80 -19.38 3.45
N ILE A 53 -1.89 -19.04 2.55
CA ILE A 53 -1.98 -19.34 1.12
C ILE A 53 -0.75 -20.18 0.77
N ILE A 54 -0.98 -21.40 0.31
CA ILE A 54 0.06 -22.35 -0.08
C ILE A 54 -0.02 -22.55 -1.59
N SER A 55 1.11 -22.38 -2.27
CA SER A 55 1.22 -22.69 -3.70
C SER A 55 1.99 -23.99 -3.86
N ILE A 56 1.36 -24.97 -4.53
CA ILE A 56 1.85 -26.34 -4.67
C ILE A 56 1.83 -26.67 -6.16
N SER A 57 2.89 -27.27 -6.67
CA SER A 57 2.96 -27.72 -8.05
C SER A 57 3.33 -29.21 -8.16
N VAL A 58 2.76 -29.83 -9.18
CA VAL A 58 3.19 -31.13 -9.70
C VAL A 58 3.90 -30.90 -11.02
N ILE A 59 5.14 -31.34 -11.12
CA ILE A 59 5.97 -31.25 -12.32
C ILE A 59 6.27 -32.67 -12.82
N THR A 60 5.95 -32.98 -14.07
CA THR A 60 6.26 -34.26 -14.70
C THR A 60 7.02 -34.03 -15.99
N GLN A 61 7.89 -34.97 -16.34
CA GLN A 61 8.69 -34.88 -17.57
C GLN A 61 8.57 -36.17 -18.36
N ASN A 62 8.45 -36.04 -19.68
CA ASN A 62 8.43 -37.18 -20.60
C ASN A 62 8.96 -36.77 -21.97
N ARG A 63 9.49 -37.72 -22.75
CA ARG A 63 9.88 -37.48 -24.14
C ARG A 63 8.67 -37.15 -25.05
N ASN A 64 7.49 -37.66 -24.70
CA ASN A 64 6.23 -37.38 -25.37
C ASN A 64 5.40 -36.37 -24.57
N ALA A 65 4.92 -35.32 -25.23
CA ALA A 65 4.14 -34.25 -24.62
C ALA A 65 2.83 -34.74 -23.98
N THR A 66 2.11 -35.63 -24.68
CA THR A 66 0.84 -36.20 -24.22
C THR A 66 1.06 -37.06 -22.98
N GLU A 67 2.11 -37.87 -22.95
CA GLU A 67 2.47 -38.69 -21.79
C GLU A 67 2.84 -37.82 -20.58
N ALA A 68 3.64 -36.76 -20.77
CA ALA A 68 3.96 -35.81 -19.70
C ALA A 68 2.69 -35.21 -19.09
N GLN A 69 1.76 -34.77 -19.93
CA GLN A 69 0.47 -34.20 -19.52
C GLN A 69 -0.41 -35.22 -18.79
N GLN A 70 -0.57 -36.44 -19.30
CA GLN A 70 -1.42 -37.46 -18.68
C GLN A 70 -0.89 -37.87 -17.30
N GLN A 71 0.42 -38.06 -17.18
CA GLN A 71 1.07 -38.31 -15.90
C GLN A 71 0.84 -37.15 -14.92
N ASN A 72 0.95 -35.91 -15.40
CA ASN A 72 0.71 -34.72 -14.59
C ASN A 72 -0.73 -34.66 -14.07
N ALA A 73 -1.71 -34.90 -14.95
CA ALA A 73 -3.11 -34.86 -14.61
C ALA A 73 -3.47 -35.91 -13.54
N ALA A 74 -2.94 -37.13 -13.69
CA ALA A 74 -3.15 -38.20 -12.71
C ALA A 74 -2.56 -37.86 -11.34
N GLN A 75 -1.30 -37.40 -11.29
CA GLN A 75 -0.64 -37.02 -10.04
C GLN A 75 -1.30 -35.79 -9.39
N THR A 76 -1.64 -34.76 -10.18
CA THR A 76 -2.36 -33.58 -9.67
C THR A 76 -3.72 -33.95 -9.08
N THR A 77 -4.44 -34.89 -9.69
CA THR A 77 -5.70 -35.39 -9.15
C THR A 77 -5.51 -36.09 -7.80
N ALA A 78 -4.46 -36.91 -7.66
CA ALA A 78 -4.11 -37.55 -6.40
C ALA A 78 -3.79 -36.51 -5.31
N VAL A 79 -2.97 -35.50 -5.64
CA VAL A 79 -2.64 -34.37 -4.76
C VAL A 79 -3.89 -33.61 -4.32
N LEU A 80 -4.76 -33.24 -5.26
CA LEU A 80 -6.00 -32.51 -4.97
C LEU A 80 -6.88 -33.29 -3.99
N ASN A 81 -7.01 -34.60 -4.18
CA ASN A 81 -7.80 -35.47 -3.31
C ASN A 81 -7.18 -35.63 -1.92
N ALA A 82 -5.85 -35.73 -1.82
CA ALA A 82 -5.14 -35.82 -0.54
C ALA A 82 -5.27 -34.50 0.26
N VAL A 83 -5.02 -33.36 -0.39
CA VAL A 83 -5.14 -32.04 0.22
C VAL A 83 -6.56 -31.79 0.72
N LYS A 84 -7.60 -32.10 -0.07
CA LYS A 84 -9.02 -31.93 0.34
C LYS A 84 -9.38 -32.67 1.62
N LYS A 85 -8.76 -33.84 1.88
CA LYS A 85 -9.02 -34.62 3.10
C LYS A 85 -8.49 -33.95 4.37
N VAL A 86 -7.41 -33.17 4.27
CA VAL A 86 -6.73 -32.59 5.43
C VAL A 86 -6.91 -31.08 5.57
N ALA A 87 -7.20 -30.37 4.48
CA ALA A 87 -7.34 -28.91 4.44
C ALA A 87 -8.55 -28.38 5.23
N GLY A 88 -9.58 -29.21 5.43
CA GLY A 88 -10.81 -28.83 6.10
C GLY A 88 -11.86 -28.23 5.14
N SER A 89 -13.11 -28.17 5.58
CA SER A 89 -14.24 -27.77 4.74
C SER A 89 -14.26 -26.30 4.33
N ALA A 90 -13.59 -25.43 5.09
CA ALA A 90 -13.50 -24.00 4.82
C ALA A 90 -12.33 -23.64 3.88
N ALA A 91 -11.51 -24.61 3.47
CA ALA A 91 -10.38 -24.34 2.59
C ALA A 91 -10.85 -24.09 1.15
N GLU A 92 -10.27 -23.08 0.51
CA GLU A 92 -10.41 -22.86 -0.93
C GLU A 92 -9.24 -23.54 -1.64
N ILE A 93 -9.54 -24.37 -2.64
CA ILE A 93 -8.51 -25.00 -3.46
C ILE A 93 -8.83 -24.73 -4.92
N LYS A 94 -7.88 -24.13 -5.64
CA LYS A 94 -8.00 -23.80 -7.06
C LYS A 94 -6.74 -24.17 -7.82
N THR A 95 -6.88 -24.52 -9.09
CA THR A 95 -5.76 -24.53 -10.02
C THR A 95 -5.37 -23.09 -10.33
N SER A 96 -4.11 -22.74 -10.07
CA SER A 96 -3.55 -21.41 -10.28
C SER A 96 -2.74 -21.30 -11.57
N GLY A 97 -2.36 -22.43 -12.19
CA GLY A 97 -1.70 -22.41 -13.48
C GLY A 97 -1.48 -23.80 -14.05
N TYR A 98 -1.38 -23.88 -15.37
CA TYR A 98 -0.96 -25.08 -16.09
C TYR A 98 -0.03 -24.67 -17.22
N LEU A 99 1.09 -25.38 -17.36
CA LEU A 99 2.09 -25.12 -18.38
C LEU A 99 2.64 -26.45 -18.92
N LEU A 100 2.81 -26.52 -20.24
CA LEU A 100 3.51 -27.60 -20.92
C LEU A 100 4.62 -26.99 -21.77
N THR A 101 5.87 -27.26 -21.40
CA THR A 101 7.04 -26.62 -22.02
C THR A 101 7.95 -27.67 -22.64
N PRO A 102 8.37 -27.52 -23.91
CA PRO A 102 9.40 -28.37 -24.49
C PRO A 102 10.76 -28.10 -23.83
N GLN A 103 11.40 -29.16 -23.38
CA GLN A 103 12.76 -29.15 -22.86
C GLN A 103 13.74 -29.27 -24.02
N ARG A 104 14.76 -28.40 -24.06
CA ARG A 104 15.71 -28.31 -25.15
C ARG A 104 17.13 -28.59 -24.67
N VAL A 105 17.88 -29.32 -25.48
CA VAL A 105 19.33 -29.51 -25.30
C VAL A 105 20.05 -28.62 -26.31
N TYR A 106 21.01 -27.86 -25.78
CA TYR A 106 21.88 -26.98 -26.55
C TYR A 106 23.25 -27.66 -26.69
N LYS A 107 23.74 -27.76 -27.92
CA LYS A 107 25.08 -28.26 -28.23
C LYS A 107 25.86 -27.17 -28.97
N GLU A 108 27.17 -27.14 -28.78
CA GLU A 108 28.03 -26.14 -29.41
C GLU A 108 27.88 -26.18 -30.94
N ASN A 109 27.71 -25.01 -31.55
CA ASN A 109 27.51 -24.81 -32.99
C ASN A 109 26.34 -25.62 -33.61
N GLN A 110 25.33 -26.01 -32.82
CA GLN A 110 24.13 -26.69 -33.32
C GLN A 110 22.84 -25.97 -32.88
N PRO A 111 21.80 -25.96 -33.73
CA PRO A 111 20.47 -25.53 -33.32
C PRO A 111 19.96 -26.36 -32.13
N PRO A 112 19.17 -25.77 -31.21
CA PRO A 112 18.63 -26.50 -30.07
C PRO A 112 17.67 -27.60 -30.52
N THR A 113 17.77 -28.76 -29.86
CA THR A 113 16.90 -29.92 -30.15
C THR A 113 15.99 -30.20 -28.96
N ILE A 114 14.72 -30.54 -29.22
CA ILE A 114 13.78 -30.91 -28.16
C ILE A 114 14.16 -32.29 -27.64
N SER A 115 14.47 -32.39 -26.34
CA SER A 115 14.81 -33.63 -25.65
C SER A 115 13.63 -34.24 -24.90
N GLY A 116 12.57 -33.47 -24.68
CA GLY A 116 11.33 -33.91 -24.06
C GLY A 116 10.42 -32.73 -23.74
N TYR A 117 9.48 -32.96 -22.83
CA TYR A 117 8.47 -32.01 -22.41
C TYR A 117 8.33 -32.08 -20.89
N GLU A 118 8.10 -30.92 -20.29
CA GLU A 118 7.75 -30.79 -18.89
C GLU A 118 6.33 -30.24 -18.79
N ALA A 119 5.47 -30.96 -18.08
CA ALA A 119 4.16 -30.49 -17.69
C ALA A 119 4.21 -30.04 -16.23
N ARG A 120 3.67 -28.86 -15.95
CA ARG A 120 3.55 -28.28 -14.61
C ARG A 120 2.12 -27.87 -14.37
N ASN A 121 1.56 -28.31 -13.26
CA ASN A 121 0.23 -27.89 -12.81
C ASN A 121 0.34 -27.39 -11.37
N SER A 122 -0.10 -26.15 -11.18
CA SER A 122 -0.02 -25.43 -9.91
C SER A 122 -1.41 -25.30 -9.32
N ILE A 123 -1.53 -25.62 -8.03
CA ILE A 123 -2.71 -25.38 -7.22
C ILE A 123 -2.38 -24.39 -6.11
N THR A 124 -3.36 -23.55 -5.77
CA THR A 124 -3.33 -22.68 -4.61
C THR A 124 -4.34 -23.17 -3.60
N VAL A 125 -3.89 -23.32 -2.37
CA VAL A 125 -4.68 -23.74 -1.21
C VAL A 125 -4.75 -22.57 -0.22
N THR A 126 -5.94 -22.03 0.01
CA THR A 126 -6.19 -21.01 1.02
C THR A 126 -6.80 -21.68 2.26
N LEU A 127 -6.15 -21.51 3.41
CA LEU A 127 -6.54 -22.10 4.69
C LEU A 127 -6.87 -21.01 5.70
N ASN A 128 -7.98 -21.19 6.44
CA ASN A 128 -8.37 -20.33 7.57
C ASN A 128 -7.90 -20.90 8.92
N ASP A 129 -7.27 -22.08 8.92
CA ASP A 129 -6.72 -22.75 10.10
C ASP A 129 -5.24 -23.00 9.86
N LEU A 130 -4.40 -22.14 10.45
CA LEU A 130 -2.96 -22.15 10.25
C LEU A 130 -2.29 -23.43 10.77
N ASN A 131 -2.92 -24.13 11.71
CA ASN A 131 -2.39 -25.39 12.24
C ASN A 131 -2.42 -26.54 11.21
N ARG A 132 -3.13 -26.34 10.09
CA ARG A 132 -3.22 -27.34 9.01
C ARG A 132 -2.15 -27.20 7.95
N VAL A 133 -1.36 -26.11 7.96
CA VAL A 133 -0.39 -25.82 6.90
C VAL A 133 0.60 -26.96 6.73
N GLY A 134 1.26 -27.40 7.81
CA GLY A 134 2.20 -28.52 7.78
C GLY A 134 1.57 -29.79 7.21
N ARG A 135 0.41 -30.19 7.75
CA ARG A 135 -0.33 -31.38 7.28
C ARG A 135 -0.74 -31.32 5.81
N VAL A 136 -1.11 -30.14 5.30
CA VAL A 136 -1.44 -29.95 3.89
C VAL A 136 -0.21 -30.13 3.01
N ILE A 137 0.94 -29.60 3.41
CA ILE A 137 2.22 -29.79 2.71
C ILE A 137 2.56 -31.27 2.69
N ASP A 138 2.52 -31.94 3.84
CA ASP A 138 2.87 -33.37 3.94
C ASP A 138 1.95 -34.24 3.09
N ALA A 139 0.63 -34.01 3.15
CA ALA A 139 -0.34 -34.75 2.35
C ALA A 139 -0.15 -34.53 0.85
N ALA A 140 0.19 -33.30 0.43
CA ALA A 140 0.47 -33.01 -0.97
C ALA A 140 1.73 -33.72 -1.44
N THR A 141 2.83 -33.64 -0.68
CA THR A 141 4.11 -34.28 -1.02
C THR A 141 3.98 -35.80 -1.06
N GLN A 142 3.32 -36.41 -0.07
CA GLN A 142 3.05 -37.85 -0.07
C GLN A 142 2.19 -38.31 -1.27
N ALA A 143 1.34 -37.43 -1.80
CA ALA A 143 0.47 -37.71 -2.93
C ALA A 143 1.11 -37.40 -4.31
N GLY A 144 2.36 -36.93 -4.36
CA GLY A 144 3.11 -36.71 -5.60
C GLY A 144 3.38 -35.25 -5.96
N ALA A 145 3.03 -34.29 -5.10
CA ALA A 145 3.52 -32.92 -5.26
C ALA A 145 5.03 -32.90 -5.04
N ASN A 146 5.77 -32.36 -5.99
CA ASN A 146 7.23 -32.33 -5.96
C ASN A 146 7.81 -30.91 -5.95
N ASN A 147 6.94 -29.91 -5.82
CA ASN A 147 7.36 -28.52 -5.69
C ASN A 147 6.36 -27.73 -4.82
N ILE A 148 6.83 -27.19 -3.69
CA ILE A 148 6.10 -26.22 -2.88
C ILE A 148 6.63 -24.85 -3.25
N ASP A 149 5.85 -24.09 -4.03
CA ASP A 149 6.28 -22.81 -4.61
C ASP A 149 6.41 -21.70 -3.57
N GLY A 150 5.66 -21.80 -2.49
CA GLY A 150 5.72 -20.84 -1.41
C GLY A 150 4.52 -20.94 -0.48
N ILE A 151 4.69 -20.31 0.68
CA ILE A 151 3.67 -20.15 1.71
C ILE A 151 3.63 -18.66 2.04
N SER A 152 2.44 -18.08 2.08
CA SER A 152 2.24 -16.71 2.56
C SER A 152 1.14 -16.68 3.61
N PHE A 153 1.30 -15.78 4.57
CA PHE A 153 0.32 -15.53 5.63
C PHE A 153 -0.30 -14.15 5.43
N THR A 154 -1.60 -14.06 5.63
CA THR A 154 -2.37 -12.84 5.42
C THR A 154 -3.52 -12.73 6.41
N LEU A 155 -4.18 -11.57 6.41
CA LEU A 155 -5.48 -11.38 7.00
C LEU A 155 -6.55 -11.54 5.92
N ARG A 156 -7.63 -12.24 6.24
CA ARG A 156 -8.85 -12.26 5.43
C ARG A 156 -9.56 -10.92 5.47
N GLN A 157 -9.48 -10.22 6.60
CA GLN A 157 -10.07 -8.90 6.82
C GLN A 157 -9.02 -7.98 7.43
N ASP A 158 -8.30 -7.25 6.60
CA ASP A 158 -7.26 -6.31 7.03
C ASP A 158 -7.78 -4.89 7.28
N ARG A 159 -9.01 -4.58 6.85
CA ARG A 159 -9.62 -3.25 6.96
C ARG A 159 -9.55 -2.67 8.36
N GLU A 160 -9.87 -3.45 9.39
CA GLU A 160 -9.83 -2.95 10.77
C GLU A 160 -8.41 -2.55 11.18
N ALA A 161 -7.43 -3.40 10.87
CA ALA A 161 -6.03 -3.13 11.19
C ALA A 161 -5.47 -1.96 10.37
N ARG A 162 -5.83 -1.83 9.09
CA ARG A 162 -5.53 -0.64 8.27
C ARG A 162 -6.16 0.62 8.83
N ASN A 163 -7.43 0.58 9.22
CA ASN A 163 -8.11 1.73 9.81
C ASN A 163 -7.45 2.17 11.13
N ARG A 164 -6.99 1.22 11.94
CA ARG A 164 -6.22 1.53 13.15
C ARG A 164 -4.90 2.21 12.82
N ALA A 165 -4.12 1.66 11.88
CA ALA A 165 -2.87 2.26 11.43
C ALA A 165 -3.10 3.67 10.86
N LEU A 166 -4.12 3.85 10.01
CA LEU A 166 -4.47 5.16 9.45
C LEU A 166 -4.85 6.18 10.53
N ALA A 167 -5.65 5.78 11.52
CA ALA A 167 -6.02 6.63 12.64
C ALA A 167 -4.80 7.04 13.49
N GLU A 168 -3.87 6.12 13.73
CA GLU A 168 -2.63 6.40 14.46
C GLU A 168 -1.70 7.34 13.68
N ALA A 169 -1.51 7.09 12.38
CA ALA A 169 -0.71 7.95 11.51
C ALA A 169 -1.29 9.37 11.45
N THR A 170 -2.62 9.49 11.36
CA THR A 170 -3.31 10.79 11.39
C THR A 170 -3.09 11.51 12.72
N ARG A 171 -3.20 10.80 13.86
CA ARG A 171 -2.93 11.40 15.19
C ARG A 171 -1.48 11.88 15.31
N GLU A 172 -0.53 11.11 14.79
CA GLU A 172 0.88 11.51 14.79
C GLU A 172 1.11 12.77 13.95
N ALA A 173 0.53 12.84 12.74
CA ALA A 173 0.59 14.02 11.89
C ALA A 173 0.00 15.26 12.58
N ILE A 174 -1.19 15.13 13.20
CA ILE A 174 -1.81 16.21 13.97
C ILE A 174 -0.92 16.65 15.14
N SER A 175 -0.32 15.70 15.86
CA SER A 175 0.60 15.99 16.95
C SER A 175 1.83 16.77 16.47
N LYS A 176 2.43 16.40 15.33
CA LYS A 176 3.56 17.11 14.72
C LYS A 176 3.18 18.53 14.29
N ALA A 177 2.01 18.71 13.66
CA ALA A 177 1.52 20.05 13.28
C ALA A 177 1.31 20.95 14.51
N ASN A 178 0.74 20.41 15.59
CA ASN A 178 0.57 21.14 16.85
C ASN A 178 1.91 21.53 17.47
N ALA A 179 2.89 20.62 17.50
CA ALA A 179 4.23 20.90 18.04
C ALA A 179 4.95 22.00 17.23
N LEU A 180 4.85 21.96 15.90
CA LEU A 180 5.41 23.02 15.03
C LEU A 180 4.73 24.36 15.28
N ALA A 181 3.39 24.40 15.34
CA ALA A 181 2.66 25.63 15.58
C ALA A 181 3.01 26.26 16.94
N GLN A 182 3.11 25.44 17.99
CA GLN A 182 3.52 25.90 19.33
C GLN A 182 4.96 26.43 19.33
N THR A 183 5.88 25.76 18.62
CA THR A 183 7.27 26.21 18.48
C THR A 183 7.37 27.55 17.75
N LEU A 184 6.47 27.79 16.79
CA LEU A 184 6.34 29.06 16.09
C LEU A 184 5.61 30.14 16.93
N GLY A 185 5.25 29.85 18.18
CA GLY A 185 4.57 30.79 19.07
C GLY A 185 3.08 30.99 18.77
N GLY A 186 2.46 30.06 18.04
CA GLY A 186 1.02 30.10 17.74
C GLY A 186 0.35 28.74 17.89
N ARG A 187 -0.66 28.47 17.06
CA ARG A 187 -1.53 27.29 17.15
C ARG A 187 -2.03 26.85 15.78
N VAL A 188 -2.42 25.59 15.67
CA VAL A 188 -3.13 25.09 14.47
C VAL A 188 -4.52 25.74 14.42
N LEU A 189 -4.88 26.27 13.25
CA LEU A 189 -6.19 26.88 13.00
C LEU A 189 -7.16 25.85 12.42
N ARG A 190 -6.72 25.18 11.36
CA ARG A 190 -7.49 24.14 10.67
C ARG A 190 -6.55 23.24 9.88
N ILE A 191 -7.05 22.06 9.55
CA ILE A 191 -6.42 21.19 8.55
C ILE A 191 -6.89 21.65 7.17
N ALA A 192 -5.93 21.94 6.29
CA ALA A 192 -6.19 22.44 4.94
C ALA A 192 -6.24 21.31 3.91
N ALA A 193 -5.43 20.27 4.08
CA ALA A 193 -5.45 19.07 3.24
C ALA A 193 -4.97 17.84 4.04
N VAL A 194 -5.49 16.68 3.69
CA VAL A 194 -5.04 15.37 4.18
C VAL A 194 -4.96 14.43 3.00
N GLU A 195 -3.84 13.73 2.87
CA GLU A 195 -3.60 12.72 1.86
C GLU A 195 -3.12 11.43 2.53
N GLU A 196 -3.78 10.32 2.22
CA GLU A 196 -3.29 8.99 2.57
C GLU A 196 -2.24 8.59 1.53
N VAL A 197 -1.03 8.29 2.00
CA VAL A 197 0.03 7.77 1.14
C VAL A 197 -0.09 6.25 1.13
N ASP A 198 -0.72 5.72 0.10
CA ASP A 198 -0.96 4.29 -0.06
C ASP A 198 0.37 3.50 -0.11
N ARG A 199 0.66 2.75 0.96
CA ARG A 199 1.72 1.74 0.98
C ARG A 199 1.08 0.38 1.12
N ASN A 200 1.17 -0.46 0.09
CA ASN A 200 0.71 -1.84 0.19
C ASN A 200 1.38 -2.54 1.38
N PRO A 201 0.63 -3.18 2.29
CA PRO A 201 1.20 -3.94 3.40
C PRO A 201 2.16 -4.99 2.85
N ARG A 202 3.39 -5.01 3.38
CA ARG A 202 4.34 -6.09 3.10
C ARG A 202 4.50 -6.90 4.38
N PRO A 203 4.41 -8.24 4.31
CA PRO A 203 4.70 -9.06 5.47
C PRO A 203 6.15 -8.83 5.91
N VAL A 204 6.35 -8.49 7.18
CA VAL A 204 7.67 -8.41 7.81
C VAL A 204 7.84 -9.70 8.61
N ILE A 205 8.82 -10.53 8.23
CA ILE A 205 9.12 -11.76 8.94
C ILE A 205 9.90 -11.38 10.20
N TYR A 206 9.24 -11.41 11.35
CA TYR A 206 9.93 -11.40 12.64
C TYR A 206 10.41 -12.81 12.95
N THR A 207 11.73 -13.05 12.89
CA THR A 207 12.31 -14.31 13.35
C THR A 207 12.25 -14.34 14.87
N ARG A 208 11.16 -14.86 15.45
CA ARG A 208 11.11 -15.17 16.88
C ARG A 208 11.85 -16.49 17.10
N GLN A 209 13.06 -16.43 17.65
CA GLN A 209 13.75 -17.62 18.18
C GLN A 209 13.07 -18.03 19.50
N GLU A 210 11.97 -18.77 19.43
CA GLU A 210 11.54 -19.61 20.55
C GLU A 210 11.11 -20.97 20.01
N THR A 211 11.99 -21.96 20.16
CA THR A 211 11.73 -23.35 19.81
C THR A 211 10.73 -23.95 20.79
N PHE A 212 9.50 -24.16 20.35
CA PHE A 212 8.60 -25.13 20.96
C PHE A 212 8.75 -26.46 20.23
N ALA A 213 9.37 -27.43 20.90
CA ALA A 213 9.43 -28.80 20.42
C ALA A 213 8.04 -29.43 20.48
N VAL A 214 7.32 -29.40 19.35
CA VAL A 214 6.13 -30.22 19.14
C VAL A 214 6.58 -31.57 18.59
N LYS A 215 6.06 -32.66 19.18
CA LYS A 215 6.27 -34.04 18.71
C LYS A 215 6.16 -34.11 17.19
N ALA A 216 7.20 -34.65 16.55
CA ALA A 216 7.30 -34.86 15.12
C ALA A 216 6.09 -35.63 14.58
N ALA A 217 5.32 -35.00 13.68
CA ALA A 217 4.37 -35.67 12.80
C ALA A 217 4.15 -34.86 11.52
N ASP A 218 4.11 -33.53 11.61
CA ASP A 218 3.86 -32.64 10.48
C ASP A 218 5.05 -31.69 10.20
N THR A 219 5.21 -31.21 8.96
CA THR A 219 6.24 -30.21 8.58
C THR A 219 6.15 -28.98 9.49
N PRO A 220 7.23 -28.57 10.19
CA PRO A 220 7.20 -27.46 11.14
C PRO A 220 7.09 -26.12 10.39
N ILE A 221 6.06 -25.34 10.74
CA ILE A 221 5.79 -24.02 10.15
C ILE A 221 5.57 -23.02 11.27
N GLU A 222 6.46 -22.03 11.37
CA GLU A 222 6.34 -20.93 12.32
C GLU A 222 5.69 -19.71 11.66
N VAL A 223 4.69 -19.16 12.33
CA VAL A 223 3.90 -18.03 11.82
C VAL A 223 4.34 -16.74 12.51
N GLY A 224 4.86 -15.80 11.72
CA GLY A 224 5.20 -14.45 12.18
C GLY A 224 3.99 -13.52 12.23
N THR A 225 4.15 -12.38 12.93
CA THR A 225 3.15 -11.30 12.90
C THR A 225 3.23 -10.51 11.60
N LEU A 226 2.09 -10.02 11.12
CA LEU A 226 2.03 -9.07 10.01
C LEU A 226 2.21 -7.65 10.54
N GLU A 227 2.95 -6.84 9.79
CA GLU A 227 3.08 -5.40 10.02
C GLU A 227 2.26 -4.65 8.98
N ILE A 228 1.36 -3.80 9.45
CA ILE A 228 0.47 -2.98 8.62
C ILE A 228 0.87 -1.54 8.84
N ASN A 229 1.32 -0.92 7.76
CA ASN A 229 1.87 0.41 7.76
C ASN A 229 0.92 1.38 7.06
N SER A 230 0.71 2.54 7.68
CA SER A 230 -0.02 3.65 7.08
C SER A 230 0.79 4.93 7.20
N GLN A 231 0.73 5.76 6.17
CA GLN A 231 1.37 7.06 6.15
C GLN A 231 0.34 8.10 5.71
N VAL A 232 0.31 9.23 6.41
CA VAL A 232 -0.59 10.35 6.13
C VAL A 232 0.25 11.61 5.97
N GLN A 233 0.03 12.33 4.88
CA GLN A 233 0.52 13.68 4.71
C GLN A 233 -0.58 14.67 5.06
N LEU A 234 -0.26 15.64 5.90
CA LEU A 234 -1.20 16.63 6.40
C LEU A 234 -0.64 18.02 6.14
N VAL A 235 -1.49 18.90 5.62
CA VAL A 235 -1.21 20.34 5.52
C VAL A 235 -2.12 21.06 6.50
N ALA A 236 -1.55 21.79 7.44
CA ALA A 236 -2.28 22.61 8.40
C ALA A 236 -1.98 24.10 8.18
N GLU A 237 -3.00 24.93 8.34
CA GLU A 237 -2.81 26.37 8.51
C GLU A 237 -2.56 26.67 9.99
N VAL A 238 -1.50 27.41 10.29
CA VAL A 238 -1.07 27.71 11.64
C VAL A 238 -0.87 29.21 11.82
N GLU A 239 -1.21 29.69 13.00
CA GLU A 239 -0.81 31.02 13.47
C GLU A 239 0.66 31.01 13.88
N VAL A 240 1.37 32.10 13.61
CA VAL A 240 2.74 32.32 14.08
C VAL A 240 2.78 33.47 15.09
N GLY A 241 3.53 33.27 16.16
CA GLY A 241 3.85 34.31 17.14
C GLY A 241 4.87 35.30 16.58
N THR A 242 5.03 36.42 17.27
CA THR A 242 6.04 37.42 16.91
C THR A 242 7.43 36.82 17.16
N ILE A 243 8.19 36.52 16.11
CA ILE A 243 9.57 36.08 16.25
C ILE A 243 10.38 37.28 16.76
N PRO A 244 10.96 37.25 17.98
CA PRO A 244 11.87 38.31 18.41
C PRO A 244 13.09 38.28 17.50
N ARG A 245 13.47 39.47 16.98
CA ARG A 245 14.66 39.65 16.15
C ARG A 245 15.95 39.42 16.93
#